data_AF-A0A9E2BZI4-F1
#
_entry.id   AF-A0A9E2BZI4-F1
#
_cell.length_a   1.000
_cell.length_b   1.000
_cell.length_c   1.000
_cell.angle_alpha   90.00
_cell.angle_beta   90.00
_cell.angle_gamma   90.00
#
_symmetry.space_group_name_H-M   'P 1'
#
loop_
_entity.id
_entity.type
_entity.pdbx_description
1 polymer ?
#
loop_
_entity_poly.entity_id
_entity_poly.type
_entity_poly.pdbx_seq_one_letter_code
_entity_poly.pdbx_strand_id
1 'polypeptide(L)'
;MKPFEPRCLPAAVGSFPHLHPYDVVDLILRELPEIPLWPQLPNTDYLESMYIQYSYGMPFLQLDAEKRRVHMHIAGDIYGDLEKFYTKVLEEDLPYFGIPPHHARGFEAFVDVLWRAKPKSVKWVKGQITGPVSFGLMITDQKKRAILYNEEVFDTVVKTLTLKA
;
A
#
# COMPACT_ATOMS: atom_id res chain seq x y z
N MET A 1 -5.06 -29.33 -29.17
CA MET A 1 -4.72 -28.31 -28.14
C MET A 1 -3.95 -27.18 -28.82
N LYS A 2 -4.25 -25.91 -28.51
CA LYS A 2 -3.35 -24.82 -28.91
C LYS A 2 -2.09 -24.87 -28.04
N PRO A 3 -0.88 -24.69 -28.60
CA PRO A 3 0.34 -24.59 -27.82
C PRO A 3 0.29 -23.37 -26.89
N PHE A 4 0.89 -23.49 -25.71
CA PHE A 4 1.04 -22.38 -24.77
C PHE A 4 1.95 -21.30 -25.36
N GLU A 5 1.54 -20.04 -25.28
CA GLU A 5 2.32 -18.88 -25.72
C GLU A 5 2.54 -17.95 -24.51
N PRO A 6 3.77 -17.85 -23.97
CA PRO A 6 4.03 -17.15 -22.70
C PRO A 6 3.87 -15.62 -22.78
N ARG A 7 4.00 -15.02 -23.98
CA ARG A 7 3.90 -13.57 -24.29
C ARG A 7 4.84 -12.61 -23.52
N CYS A 8 5.45 -13.03 -22.41
CA CYS A 8 6.52 -12.36 -21.66
C CYS A 8 6.29 -10.85 -21.45
N LEU A 9 5.06 -10.44 -21.16
CA LEU A 9 4.71 -9.03 -21.01
C LEU A 9 5.43 -8.42 -19.78
N PRO A 10 6.07 -7.24 -19.92
CA PRO A 10 6.84 -6.64 -18.85
C PRO A 10 5.95 -6.05 -17.75
N ALA A 11 6.43 -6.09 -16.51
CA ALA A 11 5.84 -5.38 -15.38
C ALA A 11 6.95 -4.79 -14.50
N ALA A 12 6.84 -3.49 -14.17
CA ALA A 12 7.85 -2.81 -13.35
C ALA A 12 7.61 -2.96 -11.84
N VAL A 13 8.62 -2.54 -11.07
CA VAL A 13 8.51 -2.31 -9.62
C VAL A 13 7.72 -1.03 -9.37
N GLY A 14 6.98 -0.99 -8.26
CA GLY A 14 5.97 0.03 -7.96
C GLY A 14 6.44 1.41 -7.56
N SER A 15 7.65 1.53 -7.00
CA SER A 15 8.14 2.78 -6.45
C SER A 15 8.97 3.54 -7.47
N PHE A 16 8.64 4.82 -7.67
CA PHE A 16 9.27 5.67 -8.68
C PHE A 16 9.89 6.93 -8.04
N PRO A 17 10.98 7.46 -8.61
CA PRO A 17 11.66 8.63 -8.06
C PRO A 17 11.00 9.97 -8.44
N HIS A 18 9.94 9.94 -9.23
CA HIS A 18 9.25 11.12 -9.76
C HIS A 18 8.61 11.94 -8.64
N LEU A 19 8.47 13.26 -8.88
CA LEU A 19 7.83 14.17 -7.94
C LEU A 19 6.35 14.44 -8.29
N HIS A 20 6.02 14.44 -9.57
CA HIS A 20 4.66 14.69 -10.06
C HIS A 20 4.00 13.38 -10.52
N PRO A 21 2.77 13.10 -10.06
CA PRO A 21 2.13 11.83 -10.31
C PRO A 21 1.72 11.62 -11.78
N TYR A 22 1.32 12.68 -12.49
CA TYR A 22 0.94 12.56 -13.89
C TYR A 22 2.12 12.22 -14.80
N ASP A 23 3.32 12.79 -14.55
CA ASP A 23 4.53 12.50 -15.33
C ASP A 23 4.88 11.01 -15.32
N VAL A 24 4.79 10.36 -14.16
CA VAL A 24 5.08 8.93 -14.03
C VAL A 24 3.98 8.06 -14.65
N VAL A 25 2.71 8.49 -14.56
CA VAL A 25 1.59 7.75 -15.16
C VAL A 25 1.70 7.78 -16.69
N ASP A 26 2.05 8.92 -17.27
CA ASP A 26 2.28 9.05 -18.70
C ASP A 26 3.45 8.16 -19.17
N LEU A 27 4.54 8.12 -18.40
CA LEU A 27 5.66 7.21 -18.65
C LEU A 27 5.21 5.74 -18.60
N ILE A 28 4.48 5.33 -17.56
CA ILE A 28 4.02 3.94 -17.39
C ILE A 28 3.11 3.52 -18.55
N LEU A 29 2.15 4.36 -18.94
CA LEU A 29 1.23 4.02 -20.03
C LEU A 29 1.92 3.98 -21.40
N ARG A 30 3.00 4.75 -21.58
CA ARG A 30 3.80 4.72 -22.81
C ARG A 30 4.70 3.49 -22.88
N GLU A 31 5.40 3.16 -21.81
CA GLU A 31 6.42 2.09 -21.79
C GLU A 31 5.85 0.70 -21.44
N LEU A 32 4.75 0.65 -20.68
CA LEU A 32 4.07 -0.59 -20.24
C LEU A 32 2.58 -0.58 -20.65
N PRO A 33 2.26 -0.46 -21.94
CA PRO A 33 0.91 -0.19 -22.41
C PRO A 33 -0.08 -1.35 -22.23
N GLU A 34 0.40 -2.57 -21.98
CA GLU A 34 -0.43 -3.78 -21.84
C GLU A 34 -0.70 -4.17 -20.38
N ILE A 35 0.28 -3.97 -19.49
CA ILE A 35 0.19 -4.25 -18.04
C ILE A 35 0.74 -3.05 -17.26
N PRO A 36 0.09 -1.87 -17.35
CA PRO A 36 0.48 -0.75 -16.52
C PRO A 36 0.25 -1.07 -15.04
N LEU A 37 0.95 -0.33 -14.18
CA LEU A 37 0.88 -0.45 -12.73
C LEU A 37 0.59 0.92 -12.12
N TRP A 38 -0.03 0.96 -10.93
CA TRP A 38 -0.09 2.22 -10.21
C TRP A 38 1.30 2.56 -9.62
N PRO A 39 1.73 3.84 -9.67
CA PRO A 39 2.99 4.26 -9.06
C PRO A 39 2.84 4.61 -7.57
N GLN A 40 3.88 4.33 -6.80
CA GLN A 40 4.15 4.88 -5.47
C GLN A 40 5.21 5.98 -5.60
N LEU A 41 5.02 7.11 -4.90
CA LEU A 41 5.88 8.29 -4.99
C LEU A 41 6.55 8.67 -3.66
N PRO A 42 7.41 7.81 -3.09
CA PRO A 42 8.05 8.06 -1.80
C PRO A 42 8.92 9.32 -1.76
N ASN A 43 9.42 9.78 -2.91
CA ASN A 43 10.21 11.00 -3.02
C ASN A 43 9.34 12.26 -2.86
N THR A 44 8.08 12.22 -3.29
CA THR A 44 7.13 13.32 -3.13
C THR A 44 6.63 13.41 -1.70
N ASP A 45 6.24 12.28 -1.09
CA ASP A 45 5.86 12.21 0.32
C ASP A 45 6.17 10.81 0.88
N TYR A 46 6.71 10.78 2.10
CA TYR A 46 7.06 9.53 2.79
C TYR A 46 5.83 8.65 3.08
N LEU A 47 4.63 9.25 3.10
CA LEU A 47 3.36 8.54 3.20
C LEU A 47 3.13 7.56 2.03
N GLU A 48 3.73 7.80 0.86
CA GLU A 48 3.64 6.89 -0.30
C GLU A 48 4.74 5.82 -0.31
N SER A 49 5.57 5.75 0.73
CA SER A 49 6.53 4.65 0.86
C SER A 49 5.82 3.31 0.95
N MET A 50 6.49 2.25 0.47
CA MET A 50 5.92 0.91 0.44
C MET A 50 5.44 0.41 1.82
N TYR A 51 5.95 0.95 2.92
CA TYR A 51 5.51 0.56 4.26
C TYR A 51 4.40 1.46 4.80
N ILE A 52 4.47 2.77 4.57
CA ILE A 52 3.55 3.73 5.21
C ILE A 52 2.23 3.84 4.44
N GLN A 53 2.25 3.65 3.11
CA GLN A 53 1.07 3.76 2.28
C GLN A 53 -0.06 2.82 2.74
N TYR A 54 0.31 1.59 3.12
CA TYR A 54 -0.64 0.56 3.52
C TYR A 54 -0.92 0.52 5.03
N SER A 55 -0.32 1.40 5.82
CA SER A 55 -0.46 1.34 7.28
C SER A 55 -1.71 2.03 7.82
N TYR A 56 -2.40 2.84 7.01
CA TYR A 56 -3.62 3.54 7.43
C TYR A 56 -4.71 2.55 7.87
N GLY A 57 -5.32 2.79 9.03
CA GLY A 57 -6.32 1.91 9.65
C GLY A 57 -5.73 0.82 10.56
N MET A 58 -4.40 0.71 10.68
CA MET A 58 -3.78 -0.16 11.69
C MET A 58 -3.88 0.46 13.09
N PRO A 59 -4.13 -0.33 14.15
CA PRO A 59 -4.10 0.15 15.51
C PRO A 59 -2.67 0.49 15.92
N PHE A 60 -2.52 1.31 16.96
CA PHE A 60 -1.23 1.72 17.54
C PHE A 60 -0.30 2.51 16.61
N LEU A 61 -0.69 2.77 15.36
CA LEU A 61 0.15 3.42 14.38
C LEU A 61 0.43 4.88 14.78
N GLN A 62 1.71 5.25 14.80
CA GLN A 62 2.13 6.62 15.06
C GLN A 62 3.09 7.12 13.97
N LEU A 63 2.63 8.16 13.26
CA LEU A 63 3.42 8.89 12.27
C LEU A 63 4.30 9.91 12.97
N ASP A 64 5.60 9.82 12.71
CA ASP A 64 6.62 10.78 13.14
C ASP A 64 6.98 11.62 11.90
N ALA A 65 6.25 12.73 11.71
CA ALA A 65 6.38 13.59 10.53
C ALA A 65 7.76 14.25 10.45
N GLU A 66 8.33 14.64 11.59
CA GLU A 66 9.67 15.23 11.66
C GLU A 66 10.75 14.27 11.15
N LYS A 67 10.65 12.99 11.55
CA LYS A 67 11.61 11.95 11.12
C LYS A 67 11.14 11.15 9.90
N ARG A 68 10.01 11.55 9.29
CA ARG A 68 9.42 10.92 8.09
C ARG A 68 9.31 9.39 8.20
N ARG A 69 8.86 8.89 9.35
CA ARG A 69 8.79 7.45 9.64
C ARG A 69 7.50 7.09 10.36
N VAL A 70 7.23 5.79 10.42
CA VAL A 70 6.13 5.23 11.19
C VAL A 70 6.64 4.20 12.18
N HIS A 71 5.99 4.12 13.33
CA HIS A 71 6.22 3.08 14.33
C HIS A 71 4.89 2.77 15.01
N MET A 72 4.82 1.68 15.77
CA MET A 72 3.66 1.38 16.58
C MET A 72 3.95 1.69 18.05
N HIS A 73 3.07 2.48 18.67
CA HIS A 73 3.14 2.78 20.07
C HIS A 73 2.10 1.95 20.83
N ILE A 74 2.53 0.81 21.36
CA ILE A 74 1.65 -0.16 22.02
C ILE A 74 1.60 0.19 23.51
N ALA A 75 0.64 1.01 23.91
CA ALA A 75 0.42 1.47 25.28
C ALA A 75 -1.04 1.88 25.49
N GLY A 76 -1.44 2.09 26.75
CA GLY A 76 -2.81 2.48 27.10
C GLY A 76 -3.78 1.30 27.14
N ASP A 77 -5.00 1.51 26.67
CA ASP A 77 -6.07 0.50 26.63
C ASP A 77 -5.92 -0.41 25.40
N ILE A 78 -4.92 -1.30 25.46
CA ILE A 78 -4.57 -2.20 24.35
C ILE A 78 -5.77 -3.05 23.93
N TYR A 79 -6.48 -3.66 24.89
CA TYR A 79 -7.62 -4.53 24.59
C TYR A 79 -8.80 -3.78 24.00
N GLY A 80 -9.11 -2.58 24.51
CA GLY A 80 -10.16 -1.75 23.93
C GLY A 80 -9.83 -1.28 22.51
N ASP A 81 -8.56 -0.98 22.20
CA ASP A 81 -8.15 -0.61 20.85
C ASP A 81 -8.15 -1.81 19.88
N LEU A 82 -7.76 -2.99 20.34
CA LEU A 82 -7.89 -4.23 19.57
C LEU A 82 -9.35 -4.60 19.32
N GLU A 83 -10.24 -4.48 20.32
CA GLU A 83 -11.66 -4.77 20.16
C GLU A 83 -12.32 -3.90 19.09
N LYS A 84 -12.05 -2.59 19.12
CA LYS A 84 -12.53 -1.65 18.09
C LYS A 84 -12.01 -2.04 16.70
N PHE A 85 -10.72 -2.38 16.61
CA PHE A 85 -10.10 -2.81 15.36
C PHE A 85 -10.73 -4.09 14.82
N TYR A 86 -10.86 -5.13 15.64
CA TYR A 86 -11.41 -6.42 15.22
C TYR A 86 -12.90 -6.33 14.89
N THR A 87 -13.65 -5.42 15.52
CA THR A 87 -15.02 -5.12 15.09
C THR A 87 -15.03 -4.66 13.63
N LYS A 88 -14.12 -3.75 13.22
CA LYS A 88 -13.98 -3.33 11.82
C LYS A 88 -13.56 -4.44 10.88
N VAL A 89 -12.70 -5.34 11.34
CA VAL A 89 -12.32 -6.55 10.58
C VAL A 89 -13.52 -7.46 10.36
N LEU A 90 -14.31 -7.73 11.40
CA LEU A 90 -15.50 -8.60 11.33
C LEU A 90 -16.62 -8.01 10.48
N GLU A 91 -16.75 -6.68 10.47
CA GLU A 91 -17.68 -5.94 9.62
C GLU A 91 -17.23 -5.86 8.15
N GLU A 92 -15.99 -6.28 7.83
CA GLU A 92 -15.35 -6.05 6.52
C GLU A 92 -15.48 -4.58 6.08
N ASP A 93 -15.24 -3.63 6.99
CA ASP A 93 -15.39 -2.19 6.75
C ASP A 93 -14.28 -1.67 5.80
N LEU A 94 -14.44 -1.93 4.49
CA LEU A 94 -13.48 -1.54 3.46
C LEU A 94 -13.17 -0.03 3.46
N PRO A 95 -14.15 0.89 3.66
CA PRO A 95 -13.84 2.31 3.81
C PRO A 95 -12.86 2.62 4.95
N TYR A 96 -12.99 1.96 6.11
CA TYR A 96 -12.05 2.12 7.23
C TYR A 96 -10.63 1.67 6.85
N PHE A 97 -10.50 0.57 6.10
CA PHE A 97 -9.23 0.06 5.61
C PHE A 97 -8.77 0.67 4.29
N GLY A 98 -9.49 1.62 3.71
CA GLY A 98 -9.11 2.30 2.47
C GLY A 98 -7.77 3.02 2.60
N ILE A 99 -7.03 3.14 1.50
CA ILE A 99 -5.85 4.02 1.46
C ILE A 99 -6.37 5.44 1.17
N PRO A 100 -6.11 6.44 2.03
CA PRO A 100 -6.61 7.77 1.79
C PRO A 100 -5.87 8.42 0.61
N PRO A 101 -6.52 9.31 -0.17
CA PRO A 101 -5.92 9.89 -1.39
C PRO A 101 -4.54 10.54 -1.18
N HIS A 102 -4.30 11.15 -0.02
CA HIS A 102 -3.02 11.79 0.30
C HIS A 102 -1.89 10.79 0.62
N HIS A 103 -2.19 9.52 0.86
CA HIS A 103 -1.21 8.42 0.99
C HIS A 103 -0.96 7.71 -0.36
N ALA A 104 -1.67 8.08 -1.44
CA ALA A 104 -1.63 7.34 -2.69
C ALA A 104 -1.86 8.23 -3.91
N ARG A 105 -1.21 9.41 -3.97
CA ARG A 105 -1.39 10.35 -5.08
C ARG A 105 -1.04 9.75 -6.43
N GLY A 106 -0.01 8.88 -6.49
CA GLY A 106 0.31 8.13 -7.70
C GLY A 106 -0.82 7.22 -8.17
N PHE A 107 -1.50 6.53 -7.24
CA PHE A 107 -2.67 5.70 -7.53
C PHE A 107 -3.87 6.53 -7.99
N GLU A 108 -4.17 7.64 -7.30
CA GLU A 108 -5.28 8.53 -7.67
C GLU A 108 -5.10 9.08 -9.09
N ALA A 109 -3.91 9.58 -9.43
CA ALA A 109 -3.63 10.06 -10.78
C ALA A 109 -3.71 8.93 -11.82
N PHE A 110 -3.24 7.73 -11.48
CA PHE A 110 -3.31 6.57 -12.36
C PHE A 110 -4.76 6.17 -12.68
N VAL A 111 -5.61 6.12 -11.66
CA VAL A 111 -7.04 5.83 -11.80
C VAL A 111 -7.74 6.91 -12.63
N ASP A 112 -7.48 8.19 -12.36
CA ASP A 112 -8.03 9.33 -13.11
C ASP A 112 -7.68 9.25 -14.61
N VAL A 113 -6.40 9.03 -14.94
CA VAL A 113 -5.95 8.93 -16.34
C VAL A 113 -6.55 7.72 -17.04
N LEU A 114 -6.55 6.54 -16.41
CA LEU A 114 -7.13 5.33 -17.01
C LEU A 114 -8.63 5.49 -17.30
N TRP A 115 -9.38 6.08 -16.36
CA TRP A 115 -10.83 6.29 -16.55
C TRP A 115 -11.15 7.27 -17.67
N ARG A 116 -10.32 8.31 -17.85
CA ARG A 116 -10.49 9.30 -18.94
C ARG A 116 -10.05 8.74 -20.29
N ALA A 117 -8.87 8.14 -20.36
CA ALA A 117 -8.26 7.74 -21.63
C ALA A 117 -8.79 6.40 -22.16
N LYS A 118 -9.16 5.47 -21.27
CA LYS A 118 -9.61 4.10 -21.60
C LYS A 118 -8.76 3.44 -22.70
N PRO A 119 -7.44 3.37 -22.53
CA PRO A 119 -6.52 2.92 -23.57
C PRO A 119 -6.79 1.47 -23.96
N LYS A 120 -6.99 1.22 -25.27
CA LYS A 120 -7.31 -0.12 -25.80
C LYS A 120 -6.17 -1.13 -25.69
N SER A 121 -4.94 -0.65 -25.49
CA SER A 121 -3.76 -1.50 -25.35
C SER A 121 -3.72 -2.22 -23.99
N VAL A 122 -4.36 -1.65 -22.97
CA VAL A 122 -4.33 -2.18 -21.60
C VAL A 122 -5.15 -3.46 -21.55
N LYS A 123 -4.49 -4.54 -21.13
CA LYS A 123 -5.09 -5.87 -20.98
C LYS A 123 -5.26 -6.23 -19.51
N TRP A 124 -4.32 -5.81 -18.67
CA TRP A 124 -4.34 -6.01 -17.23
C TRP A 124 -3.80 -4.77 -16.52
N VAL A 125 -4.12 -4.63 -15.23
CA VAL A 125 -3.52 -3.62 -14.37
C VAL A 125 -2.83 -4.35 -13.23
N LYS A 126 -1.58 -4.00 -12.96
CA LYS A 126 -0.85 -4.52 -11.80
C LYS A 126 -1.09 -3.60 -10.60
N GLY A 127 -1.81 -4.11 -9.60
CA GLY A 127 -1.80 -3.57 -8.25
C GLY A 127 -0.56 -4.04 -7.47
N GLN A 128 -0.30 -3.43 -6.33
CA GLN A 128 0.77 -3.86 -5.43
C GLN A 128 0.44 -3.55 -3.98
N ILE A 129 0.96 -4.38 -3.08
CA ILE A 129 0.88 -4.24 -1.64
C ILE A 129 2.14 -4.82 -1.00
N THR A 130 2.54 -4.28 0.16
CA THR A 130 3.64 -4.85 0.93
C THR A 130 3.17 -6.10 1.68
N GLY A 131 3.98 -7.17 1.65
CA GLY A 131 3.69 -8.39 2.39
C GLY A 131 3.81 -8.22 3.91
N PRO A 132 3.03 -8.96 4.71
CA PRO A 132 2.98 -8.79 6.16
C PRO A 132 4.33 -9.04 6.84
N VAL A 133 5.08 -10.06 6.43
CA VAL A 133 6.41 -10.34 7.01
C VAL A 133 7.39 -9.18 6.77
N SER A 134 7.43 -8.63 5.56
CA SER A 134 8.28 -7.48 5.24
C SER A 134 7.87 -6.24 6.03
N PHE A 135 6.56 -5.99 6.17
CA PHE A 135 6.04 -4.90 6.98
C PHE A 135 6.42 -5.08 8.46
N GLY A 136 6.14 -6.25 9.03
CA GLY A 136 6.37 -6.56 10.44
C GLY A 136 7.85 -6.55 10.84
N LEU A 137 8.76 -6.82 9.91
CA LEU A 137 10.21 -6.66 10.13
C LEU A 137 10.67 -5.20 10.10
N MET A 138 10.04 -4.37 9.25
CA MET A 138 10.45 -2.98 9.04
C MET A 138 9.88 -2.04 10.10
N ILE A 139 8.63 -2.24 10.52
CA ILE A 139 7.96 -1.41 11.52
C ILE A 139 8.28 -1.94 12.92
N THR A 140 8.58 -1.03 13.84
CA THR A 140 8.97 -1.37 15.21
C THR A 140 8.01 -0.83 16.27
N ASP A 141 8.03 -1.43 17.45
CA ASP A 141 7.43 -0.90 18.67
C ASP A 141 8.25 0.28 19.25
N GLN A 142 7.74 0.88 20.32
CA GLN A 142 8.42 1.94 21.08
C GLN A 142 9.77 1.51 21.70
N LYS A 143 10.05 0.21 21.80
CA LYS A 143 11.32 -0.36 22.26
C LYS A 143 12.27 -0.72 21.10
N LYS A 144 11.94 -0.31 19.87
CA LYS A 144 12.67 -0.61 18.63
C LYS A 144 12.72 -2.10 18.28
N ARG A 145 11.76 -2.90 18.75
CA ARG A 145 11.63 -4.30 18.35
C ARG A 145 10.67 -4.41 17.17
N ALA A 146 11.01 -5.22 16.19
CA ALA A 146 10.15 -5.47 15.04
C ALA A 146 8.79 -6.02 15.47
N ILE A 147 7.71 -5.53 14.83
CA ILE A 147 6.33 -5.92 15.15
C ILE A 147 6.06 -7.39 14.85
N LEU A 148 6.81 -7.99 13.92
CA LEU A 148 6.75 -9.43 13.64
C LEU A 148 6.87 -10.29 14.91
N TYR A 149 7.61 -9.83 15.93
CA TYR A 149 7.83 -10.58 17.18
C TYR A 149 6.73 -10.38 18.24
N ASN A 150 5.71 -9.58 17.95
CA ASN A 150 4.52 -9.45 18.78
C ASN A 150 3.35 -10.07 18.03
N GLU A 151 3.02 -11.32 18.35
CA GLU A 151 2.01 -12.11 17.60
C GLU A 151 0.64 -11.42 17.54
N GLU A 152 0.19 -10.84 18.66
CA GLU A 152 -1.10 -10.17 18.76
C GLU A 152 -1.17 -8.92 17.86
N VAL A 153 -0.13 -8.09 17.90
CA VAL A 153 -0.08 -6.88 17.05
C VAL A 153 0.22 -7.25 15.60
N PHE A 154 1.00 -8.30 15.35
CA PHE A 154 1.29 -8.77 14.01
C PHE A 154 0.04 -9.30 13.28
N ASP A 155 -0.90 -9.94 13.99
CA ASP A 155 -2.18 -10.30 13.38
C ASP A 155 -2.93 -9.07 12.85
N THR A 156 -2.89 -7.94 13.57
CA THR A 156 -3.51 -6.69 13.08
C THR A 156 -2.89 -6.22 11.75
N VAL A 157 -1.58 -6.38 11.58
CA VAL A 157 -0.89 -6.11 10.30
C VAL A 157 -1.43 -7.02 9.20
N VAL A 158 -1.57 -8.32 9.47
CA VAL A 158 -2.09 -9.29 8.50
C VAL A 158 -3.52 -8.94 8.10
N LYS A 159 -4.40 -8.63 9.06
CA LYS A 159 -5.80 -8.26 8.79
C LYS A 159 -5.91 -6.98 7.96
N THR A 160 -5.19 -5.93 8.34
CA THR A 160 -5.23 -4.66 7.59
C THR A 160 -4.73 -4.82 6.16
N LEU A 161 -3.62 -5.53 5.94
CA LEU A 161 -3.09 -5.74 4.60
C LEU A 161 -4.02 -6.63 3.75
N THR A 162 -4.67 -7.62 4.37
CA THR A 162 -5.63 -8.50 3.67
C THR A 162 -6.86 -7.71 3.20
N LEU A 163 -7.43 -6.85 4.06
CA LEU A 163 -8.61 -6.06 3.71
C LEU A 163 -8.32 -4.91 2.74
N LYS A 164 -7.04 -4.60 2.48
CA LYS A 164 -6.60 -3.64 1.46
C LYS A 164 -6.33 -4.26 0.09
N ALA A 165 -6.12 -5.58 0.03
CA ALA A 165 -5.71 -6.29 -1.18
C ALA A 165 -6.93 -6.71 -2.01
#